data_AF-A0A5B9W637-F1
#
_entry.id   AF-A0A5B9W637-F1
#
_cell.length_a   1.000
_cell.length_b   1.000
_cell.length_c   1.000
_cell.angle_alpha   90.00
_cell.angle_beta   90.00
_cell.angle_gamma   90.00
#
_symmetry.space_group_name_H-M   'P 1'
#
loop_
_entity.id
_entity.type
_entity.pdbx_description
1 polymer ?
#
loop_
_entity_poly.entity_id
_entity_poly.type
_entity_poly.pdbx_seq_one_letter_code
_entity_poly.pdbx_strand_id
1 'polypeptide(L)'
;MSEGDVTQPGRVAFVHSVRDLLREIRERPALWLNAKTLTGLKCLLMGYEVACAVHDIAESDQLPDDVPWEGFSEWLARRYDKVGWTVDWHRLLVEHSRSQEEAFDRFFELLAEYESSG
;
A
#
# COMPACT_ATOMS: atom_id res chain seq x y z
N MET A 1 38.08 -23.75 9.31
CA MET A 1 36.82 -24.24 9.91
C MET A 1 35.72 -23.49 9.23
N SER A 2 34.91 -24.21 8.46
CA SER A 2 33.71 -23.69 7.81
C SER A 2 32.61 -23.55 8.86
N GLU A 3 31.91 -22.43 8.85
CA GLU A 3 30.49 -22.42 9.16
C GLU A 3 29.81 -21.82 7.93
N GLY A 4 29.17 -22.71 7.17
CA GLY A 4 28.29 -22.34 6.09
C GLY A 4 27.09 -21.61 6.69
N ASP A 5 26.82 -20.42 6.18
CA ASP A 5 25.61 -19.70 6.51
C ASP A 5 24.41 -20.48 5.97
N VAL A 6 23.67 -21.07 6.91
CA VAL A 6 22.49 -21.87 6.69
C VAL A 6 21.42 -20.95 6.11
N THR A 7 21.13 -21.13 4.83
CA THR A 7 20.02 -20.44 4.15
C THR A 7 18.72 -20.82 4.88
N GLN A 8 18.17 -19.90 5.68
CA GLN A 8 16.91 -20.10 6.38
C GLN A 8 15.75 -20.15 5.36
N PRO A 9 14.97 -21.25 5.31
CA PRO A 9 13.80 -21.33 4.46
C PRO A 9 12.63 -20.62 5.15
N GLY A 10 12.15 -19.52 4.57
CA GLY A 10 10.91 -18.85 5.03
C GLY A 10 10.93 -17.33 5.10
N ARG A 11 12.04 -16.64 4.76
CA ARG A 11 11.99 -15.17 4.59
C ARG A 11 11.09 -14.83 3.40
N VAL A 12 10.11 -13.95 3.62
CA VAL A 12 9.45 -13.20 2.53
C VAL A 12 10.53 -12.30 1.92
N ALA A 13 11.32 -12.85 1.00
CA ALA A 13 12.67 -12.36 0.70
C ALA A 13 12.73 -11.06 -0.14
N PHE A 14 11.63 -10.36 -0.38
CA PHE A 14 11.60 -9.33 -1.44
C PHE A 14 10.81 -8.04 -1.16
N VAL A 15 10.35 -7.77 0.07
CA VAL A 15 9.73 -6.46 0.38
C VAL A 15 10.80 -5.52 0.90
N HIS A 16 11.24 -4.57 0.06
CA HIS A 16 12.27 -3.59 0.41
C HIS A 16 11.74 -2.15 0.42
N SER A 17 10.49 -1.93 0.04
CA SER A 17 9.80 -0.64 0.13
C SER A 17 8.28 -0.84 0.25
N VAL A 18 7.56 0.25 0.54
CA VAL A 18 6.09 0.26 0.56
C VAL A 18 5.53 -0.14 -0.82
N ARG A 19 6.16 0.28 -1.92
CA ARG A 19 5.78 -0.15 -3.28
C ARG A 19 5.93 -1.65 -3.52
N ASP A 20 7.01 -2.26 -3.05
CA ASP A 20 7.18 -3.72 -3.15
C ASP A 20 6.09 -4.46 -2.36
N LEU A 21 5.76 -3.95 -1.16
CA LEU A 21 4.66 -4.48 -0.35
C LEU A 21 3.32 -4.38 -1.09
N LEU A 22 3.03 -3.22 -1.71
CA LEU A 22 1.81 -3.02 -2.50
C LEU A 22 1.73 -3.99 -3.68
N ARG A 23 2.85 -4.24 -4.38
CA ARG A 23 2.91 -5.24 -5.47
C ARG A 23 2.58 -6.64 -4.95
N GLU A 24 3.18 -7.03 -3.84
CA GLU A 24 2.94 -8.33 -3.21
C GLU A 24 1.49 -8.53 -2.78
N ILE A 25 0.87 -7.49 -2.21
CA ILE A 25 -0.55 -7.51 -1.84
C ILE A 25 -1.44 -7.61 -3.08
N ARG A 26 -1.12 -6.90 -4.16
CA ARG A 26 -1.88 -6.97 -5.42
C ARG A 26 -1.85 -8.37 -6.03
N GLU A 27 -0.69 -9.02 -6.03
CA GLU A 27 -0.50 -10.35 -6.62
C GLU A 27 -1.11 -11.46 -5.76
N ARG A 28 -1.05 -11.32 -4.42
CA ARG A 28 -1.45 -12.36 -3.46
C ARG A 28 -2.36 -11.82 -2.36
N PRO A 29 -3.50 -11.17 -2.65
CA PRO A 29 -4.28 -10.43 -1.66
C PRO A 29 -4.81 -11.31 -0.53
N ALA A 30 -5.16 -12.57 -0.80
CA ALA A 30 -5.61 -13.51 0.22
C ALA A 30 -4.52 -13.87 1.25
N LEU A 31 -3.25 -13.84 0.86
CA LEU A 31 -2.13 -14.12 1.78
C LEU A 31 -1.96 -13.00 2.83
N TRP A 32 -2.19 -11.76 2.40
CA TRP A 32 -1.93 -10.57 3.23
C TRP A 32 -3.17 -10.08 3.97
N LEU A 33 -4.33 -10.13 3.32
CA LEU A 33 -5.56 -9.49 3.78
C LEU A 33 -6.69 -10.48 4.07
N ASN A 34 -6.47 -11.79 3.83
CA ASN A 34 -7.50 -12.86 3.84
C ASN A 34 -8.59 -12.72 2.76
N ALA A 35 -8.90 -11.51 2.30
CA ALA A 35 -9.80 -11.22 1.18
C ALA A 35 -9.39 -9.92 0.47
N LYS A 36 -9.76 -9.78 -0.81
CA LYS A 36 -9.58 -8.53 -1.58
C LYS A 36 -10.48 -7.43 -1.02
N THR A 37 -9.95 -6.62 -0.12
CA THR A 37 -10.71 -5.51 0.47
C THR A 37 -9.85 -4.25 0.54
N LEU A 38 -10.38 -3.13 0.03
CA LEU A 38 -9.68 -1.85 0.12
C LEU A 38 -9.52 -1.40 1.57
N THR A 39 -10.52 -1.66 2.41
CA THR A 39 -10.43 -1.40 3.86
C THR A 39 -9.32 -2.22 4.51
N GLY A 40 -9.20 -3.52 4.17
CA GLY A 40 -8.12 -4.36 4.67
C GLY A 40 -6.74 -3.81 4.29
N LEU A 41 -6.59 -3.35 3.04
CA LEU A 41 -5.36 -2.69 2.59
C LEU A 41 -5.04 -1.43 3.41
N LYS A 42 -6.02 -0.52 3.58
CA LYS A 42 -5.84 0.69 4.39
C LYS A 42 -5.45 0.37 5.84
N CYS A 43 -6.12 -0.62 6.44
CA CYS A 43 -5.82 -1.06 7.81
C CYS A 43 -4.43 -1.66 7.94
N LEU A 44 -3.96 -2.43 6.95
CA LEU A 44 -2.61 -2.99 6.96
C LEU A 44 -1.54 -1.89 6.94
N LEU A 45 -1.67 -0.91 6.04
CA LEU A 45 -0.73 0.21 5.93
C LEU A 45 -0.73 1.08 7.20
N MET A 46 -1.91 1.46 7.70
CA MET A 46 -2.02 2.18 8.97
C MET A 46 -1.48 1.38 10.15
N GLY A 47 -1.75 0.07 10.20
CA GLY A 47 -1.27 -0.80 11.26
C GLY A 47 0.25 -0.89 11.29
N TYR A 48 0.88 -0.90 10.12
CA TYR A 48 2.33 -0.81 9.98
C TYR A 48 2.89 0.50 10.54
N GLU A 49 2.35 1.65 10.11
CA GLU A 49 2.74 2.97 10.63
C GLU A 49 2.58 3.06 12.15
N VAL A 50 1.45 2.60 12.68
CA VAL A 50 1.18 2.57 14.13
C VAL A 50 2.16 1.66 14.86
N ALA A 51 2.48 0.49 14.32
CA ALA A 51 3.46 -0.42 14.93
C ALA A 51 4.85 0.22 14.99
N CYS A 52 5.29 0.88 13.92
CA CYS A 52 6.55 1.62 13.91
C CYS A 52 6.58 2.71 15.00
N ALA A 53 5.50 3.48 15.13
CA ALA A 53 5.38 4.53 16.13
C ALA A 53 5.34 3.99 17.57
N VAL A 54 4.58 2.92 17.84
CA VAL A 54 4.43 2.34 19.18
C VAL A 54 5.73 1.70 19.68
N HIS A 55 6.55 1.19 18.77
CA HIS A 55 7.80 0.52 19.08
C HIS A 55 9.05 1.40 18.86
N ASP A 56 8.88 2.71 18.63
CA ASP A 56 9.95 3.67 18.37
C ASP A 56 10.94 3.20 17.29
N ILE A 57 10.43 2.58 16.22
CA ILE A 57 11.24 2.08 15.11
C ILE A 57 11.79 3.29 14.34
N ALA A 58 13.11 3.41 14.26
CA ALA A 58 13.76 4.48 13.53
C ALA A 58 13.39 4.45 12.04
N GLU A 59 13.23 5.62 11.40
CA GLU A 59 12.87 5.72 9.98
C GLU A 59 13.82 4.92 9.06
N SER A 60 15.10 4.79 9.42
CA SER A 60 16.08 3.98 8.67
C SER A 60 15.80 2.48 8.67
N ASP A 61 15.06 2.00 9.67
CA ASP A 61 14.70 0.59 9.86
C ASP A 61 13.27 0.29 9.37
N GLN A 62 12.53 1.33 8.99
CA GLN A 62 11.20 1.20 8.37
C GLN A 62 11.34 0.85 6.89
N LEU A 63 10.27 0.35 6.30
CA LEU A 63 10.14 0.25 4.85
C LEU A 63 10.17 1.67 4.29
N PRO A 64 11.08 1.96 3.34
CA PRO A 64 11.06 3.22 2.62
C PRO A 64 9.68 3.49 2.04
N ASP A 65 9.10 4.64 2.41
CA ASP A 65 7.86 5.12 1.82
C ASP A 65 8.15 5.84 0.51
N ASP A 66 8.23 5.05 -0.56
CA ASP A 66 8.54 5.46 -1.93
C ASP A 66 7.28 5.70 -2.78
N VAL A 67 6.13 5.81 -2.13
CA VAL A 67 4.85 6.14 -2.75
C VAL A 67 4.55 7.62 -2.50
N PRO A 68 4.33 8.42 -3.55
CA PRO A 68 4.01 9.84 -3.39
C PRO A 68 2.54 10.04 -3.01
N TRP A 69 2.15 9.66 -1.79
CA TRP A 69 0.77 9.65 -1.30
C TRP A 69 0.03 10.98 -1.42
N GLU A 70 0.72 12.09 -1.13
CA GLU A 70 0.17 13.43 -1.26
C GLU A 70 -0.15 13.74 -2.72
N GLY A 71 0.82 13.52 -3.62
CA GLY A 71 0.64 13.70 -5.06
C GLY A 71 -0.45 12.79 -5.65
N PHE A 72 -0.55 11.55 -5.18
CA PHE A 72 -1.61 10.62 -5.57
C PHE A 72 -2.99 11.12 -5.12
N SER A 73 -3.11 11.60 -3.87
CA SER A 73 -4.36 12.14 -3.33
C SER A 73 -4.79 13.42 -4.06
N GLU A 74 -3.86 14.30 -4.39
CA GLU A 74 -4.13 15.49 -5.22
C GLU A 74 -4.56 15.12 -6.64
N TRP A 75 -3.91 14.14 -7.26
CA TRP A 75 -4.27 13.65 -8.58
C TRP A 75 -5.68 13.06 -8.60
N LEU A 76 -6.04 12.27 -7.58
CA LEU A 76 -7.39 11.77 -7.39
C LEU A 76 -8.39 12.92 -7.21
N ALA A 77 -8.05 13.94 -6.43
CA ALA A 77 -8.91 15.10 -6.24
C ALA A 77 -9.23 15.80 -7.58
N ARG A 78 -8.25 15.91 -8.48
CA ARG A 78 -8.47 16.45 -9.84
C ARG A 78 -9.34 15.52 -10.70
N ARG A 79 -9.07 14.21 -10.68
CA ARG A 79 -9.80 13.22 -11.49
C ARG A 79 -11.29 13.15 -11.14
N TYR A 80 -11.65 13.36 -9.88
CA TYR A 80 -13.03 13.28 -9.40
C TYR A 80 -13.68 14.66 -9.20
N ASP A 81 -13.15 15.72 -9.82
CA ASP A 81 -13.66 17.10 -9.72
C ASP A 81 -13.79 17.64 -8.27
N LYS A 82 -12.87 17.23 -7.39
CA LYS A 82 -12.76 17.65 -5.98
C LYS A 82 -11.54 18.53 -5.70
N VAL A 83 -11.13 19.34 -6.66
CA VAL A 83 -9.95 20.22 -6.54
C VAL A 83 -10.05 21.14 -5.32
N GLY A 84 -8.97 21.24 -4.54
CA GLY A 84 -8.89 22.06 -3.33
C GLY A 84 -9.35 21.36 -2.05
N TRP A 85 -9.74 20.09 -2.12
CA TRP A 85 -10.11 19.27 -0.96
C TRP A 85 -9.00 18.28 -0.66
N THR A 86 -8.73 18.03 0.63
CA THR A 86 -7.95 16.87 1.04
C THR A 86 -8.80 15.63 0.80
N VAL A 87 -8.37 14.80 -0.16
CA VAL A 87 -9.10 13.58 -0.52
C VAL A 87 -8.45 12.38 0.15
N ASP A 88 -9.21 11.71 0.99
CA ASP A 88 -8.87 10.36 1.45
C ASP A 88 -9.21 9.37 0.33
N TRP A 89 -8.17 8.80 -0.29
CA TRP A 89 -8.30 7.84 -1.36
C TRP A 89 -9.16 6.64 -0.96
N HIS A 90 -9.11 6.19 0.31
CA HIS A 90 -9.91 5.04 0.76
C HIS A 90 -11.39 5.37 0.67
N ARG A 91 -11.79 6.46 1.31
CA ARG A 91 -13.18 6.93 1.31
C ARG A 91 -13.67 7.19 -0.11
N LEU A 92 -12.88 7.90 -0.93
CA LEU A 92 -13.25 8.24 -2.30
C LEU A 92 -13.55 6.98 -3.11
N LEU A 93 -12.66 5.99 -3.06
CA LEU A 93 -12.79 4.77 -3.86
C LEU A 93 -13.91 3.86 -3.36
N VAL A 94 -14.13 3.78 -2.05
CA VAL A 94 -15.28 3.06 -1.49
C VAL A 94 -16.60 3.71 -1.94
N GLU A 95 -16.71 5.04 -1.93
CA GLU A 95 -17.91 5.76 -2.37
C GLU A 95 -18.19 5.58 -3.88
N HIS A 96 -17.15 5.33 -4.70
CA HIS A 96 -17.26 5.19 -6.16
C HIS A 96 -17.19 3.74 -6.66
N SER A 97 -17.30 2.75 -5.77
CA SER A 97 -17.24 1.32 -6.12
C SER A 97 -18.44 0.57 -5.57
N ARG A 98 -18.85 -0.52 -6.23
CA ARG A 98 -20.01 -1.32 -5.81
C ARG A 98 -19.67 -2.34 -4.74
N SER A 99 -18.39 -2.65 -4.57
CA SER A 99 -17.89 -3.60 -3.57
C SER A 99 -16.49 -3.22 -3.08
N GLN A 100 -16.05 -3.82 -1.97
CA GLN A 100 -14.69 -3.67 -1.46
C GLN A 100 -13.63 -4.29 -2.38
N GLU A 101 -14.00 -5.31 -3.16
CA GLU A 101 -13.14 -5.96 -4.15
C GLU A 101 -12.94 -5.05 -5.36
N GLU A 102 -14.02 -4.45 -5.89
CA GLU A 102 -13.93 -3.46 -6.97
C GLU A 102 -13.10 -2.25 -6.54
N ALA A 103 -13.30 -1.75 -5.32
CA ALA A 103 -12.53 -0.64 -4.78
C ALA A 103 -11.03 -0.98 -4.64
N PHE A 104 -10.72 -2.23 -4.26
CA PHE A 104 -9.36 -2.73 -4.17
C PHE A 104 -8.69 -2.78 -5.54
N ASP A 105 -9.34 -3.38 -6.54
CA ASP A 105 -8.78 -3.47 -7.89
C ASP A 105 -8.61 -2.06 -8.49
N ARG A 106 -9.59 -1.17 -8.30
CA ARG A 106 -9.50 0.23 -8.74
C ARG A 106 -8.37 1.02 -8.11
N PHE A 107 -8.06 0.78 -6.83
CA PHE A 107 -6.93 1.44 -6.18
C PHE A 107 -5.64 1.18 -6.95
N PHE A 108 -5.37 -0.08 -7.31
CA PHE A 108 -4.15 -0.44 -8.04
C PHE A 108 -4.16 0.03 -9.50
N GLU A 109 -5.32 0.07 -10.15
CA GLU A 109 -5.47 0.67 -11.49
C GLU A 109 -5.11 2.16 -11.47
N LEU A 110 -5.72 2.92 -10.54
CA LEU A 110 -5.52 4.36 -10.43
C LEU A 110 -4.10 4.74 -9.99
N LEU A 111 -3.50 3.94 -9.10
CA LEU A 111 -2.10 4.13 -8.72
C LEU A 111 -1.16 3.94 -9.92
N ALA A 112 -1.40 2.91 -10.74
CA ALA A 112 -0.62 2.69 -11.96
C ALA A 112 -0.84 3.78 -13.03
N GLU A 113 -2.08 4.28 -13.17
CA GLU A 113 -2.39 5.42 -14.04
C GLU A 113 -1.65 6.69 -13.59
N TYR A 114 -1.66 6.97 -12.28
CA TYR A 114 -0.95 8.12 -11.71
C TYR A 114 0.56 8.03 -11.99
N GLU A 115 1.17 6.86 -11.80
CA GLU A 115 2.59 6.63 -12.07
C GLU A 115 2.96 6.78 -13.55
N SER A 116 2.01 6.48 -14.44
CA SER A 116 2.19 6.64 -15.89
C SER A 116 1.87 8.05 -16.39
N SER A 117 1.31 8.92 -15.54
CA SER A 117 0.92 10.30 -15.88
C SER A 117 2.04 11.33 -15.66
N GLY A 118 3.20 10.91 -15.17
CA GLY A 118 4.37 11.73 -14.85
C GLY A 118 5.47 11.72 -15.90
#